data_AF-A0A2S9IYA1-F1
#
_entry.id   AF-A0A2S9IYA1-F1
#
_cell.length_a   1.000
_cell.length_b   1.000
_cell.length_c   1.000
_cell.angle_alpha   90.00
_cell.angle_beta   90.00
_cell.angle_gamma   90.00
#
_symmetry.space_group_name_H-M   'P 1'
#
loop_
_entity.id
_entity.type
_entity.pdbx_description
1 polymer ?
#
loop_
_entity_poly.entity_id
_entity_poly.type
_entity_poly.pdbx_seq_one_letter_code
_entity_poly.pdbx_strand_id
1 'polypeptide(L)'
;MLLNSDFEDIKMQIQKLHPDFFKRLSDKAIQKLTLLDQKYCTYLYLKMTTKQIAQALHVEPQSVRMFKYRLKQKFGLDKEVDLEDFLTNIK
;
A
#
# COMPACT_ATOMS: atom_id res chain seq x y z
N MET A 1 8.02 -2.76 19.35
CA MET A 1 6.83 -3.59 19.59
C MET A 1 5.65 -3.08 18.74
N LEU A 2 5.84 -2.94 17.41
CA LEU A 2 4.82 -2.47 16.47
C LEU A 2 4.38 -3.57 15.49
N LEU A 3 4.78 -4.83 15.76
CA LEU A 3 4.54 -5.97 14.89
C LEU A 3 3.21 -6.71 15.17
N ASN A 4 2.42 -6.25 16.15
CA ASN A 4 1.14 -6.87 16.55
C ASN A 4 -0.07 -5.96 16.32
N SER A 5 0.04 -4.88 15.55
CA SER A 5 -1.15 -4.14 15.13
C SER A 5 -1.82 -4.93 14.00
N ASP A 6 -3.01 -5.47 14.27
CA ASP A 6 -3.83 -6.09 13.25
C ASP A 6 -4.09 -5.05 12.15
N PHE A 7 -4.11 -5.48 10.90
CA PHE A 7 -4.33 -4.59 9.77
C PHE A 7 -5.64 -3.81 9.92
N GLU A 8 -6.66 -4.38 10.58
CA GLU A 8 -7.92 -3.70 10.84
C GLU A 8 -7.76 -2.46 11.75
N ASP A 9 -6.85 -2.49 12.74
CA ASP A 9 -6.56 -1.32 13.57
C ASP A 9 -5.91 -0.21 12.74
N ILE A 10 -4.93 -0.59 11.91
CA ILE A 10 -4.24 0.34 11.01
C ILE A 10 -5.23 0.98 10.04
N LYS A 11 -6.10 0.15 9.44
CA LYS A 11 -7.15 0.58 8.53
C LYS A 11 -8.12 1.54 9.21
N MET A 12 -8.56 1.24 10.43
CA MET A 12 -9.45 2.12 11.20
C MET A 12 -8.79 3.47 11.49
N GLN A 13 -7.51 3.49 11.88
CA GLN A 13 -6.76 4.73 12.10
C GLN A 13 -6.63 5.55 10.81
N ILE A 14 -6.29 4.90 9.69
CA ILE A 14 -6.21 5.56 8.39
C ILE A 14 -7.56 6.11 7.95
N GLN A 15 -8.66 5.38 8.12
CA GLN A 15 -10.01 5.88 7.80
C GLN A 15 -10.42 7.05 8.69
N LYS A 16 -9.97 7.08 9.96
CA LYS A 16 -10.24 8.20 10.85
C LYS A 16 -9.47 9.47 10.46
N LEU A 17 -8.20 9.32 10.05
CA LEU A 17 -7.33 10.44 9.66
C LEU A 17 -7.55 10.90 8.21
N HIS A 18 -7.88 9.95 7.34
CA HIS A 18 -8.04 10.12 5.90
C HIS A 18 -9.26 9.30 5.41
N PRO A 19 -10.50 9.79 5.65
CA PRO A 19 -11.73 9.05 5.36
C PRO A 19 -11.85 8.54 3.91
N ASP A 20 -11.35 9.33 2.97
CA ASP A 20 -11.41 9.03 1.54
C ASP A 20 -10.21 8.21 1.03
N PHE A 21 -9.24 7.84 1.87
CA PHE A 21 -7.98 7.23 1.41
C PHE A 21 -8.20 6.02 0.48
N PHE A 22 -8.99 5.03 0.92
CA PHE A 22 -9.26 3.82 0.13
C PHE A 22 -10.10 4.11 -1.13
N LYS A 23 -10.99 5.11 -1.06
CA LYS A 23 -11.74 5.58 -2.22
C LYS A 23 -10.79 6.22 -3.25
N ARG A 24 -9.92 7.12 -2.82
CA ARG A 24 -8.91 7.77 -3.68
C ARG A 24 -7.94 6.77 -4.29
N LEU A 25 -7.48 5.77 -3.53
CA LEU A 25 -6.68 4.67 -4.08
C LEU A 25 -7.41 3.97 -5.23
N SER A 26 -8.70 3.70 -5.05
CA SER A 26 -9.52 3.03 -6.07
C SER A 26 -9.76 3.94 -7.28
N ASP A 27 -10.05 5.23 -7.05
CA ASP A 27 -10.30 6.23 -8.09
C ASP A 27 -9.04 6.51 -8.93
N LYS A 28 -7.85 6.39 -8.35
CA LYS A 28 -6.56 6.57 -9.05
C LYS A 28 -6.07 5.33 -9.79
N ALA A 29 -6.61 4.15 -9.49
CA ALA A 29 -6.17 2.91 -10.12
C ALA A 29 -6.87 2.70 -11.47
N ILE A 30 -6.10 2.33 -12.49
CA ILE A 30 -6.63 1.94 -13.82
C ILE A 30 -7.14 0.48 -13.83
N GLN A 31 -6.88 -0.26 -12.76
CA GLN A 31 -7.33 -1.64 -12.55
C GLN A 31 -7.91 -1.80 -11.14
N LYS A 32 -8.86 -2.71 -10.97
CA LYS A 32 -9.47 -3.00 -9.66
C LYS A 32 -8.40 -3.41 -8.63
N LEU A 33 -8.37 -2.70 -7.51
CA LEU A 33 -7.54 -3.06 -6.36
C LEU A 33 -8.23 -4.18 -5.56
N THR A 34 -7.46 -5.21 -5.23
CA THR A 34 -7.87 -6.24 -4.28
C THR A 34 -7.65 -5.77 -2.85
N LEU A 35 -8.21 -6.48 -1.86
CA LEU A 35 -7.94 -6.22 -0.45
C LEU A 35 -6.45 -6.31 -0.12
N LEU A 36 -5.74 -7.27 -0.73
CA LEU A 36 -4.30 -7.39 -0.54
C LEU A 36 -3.56 -6.18 -1.14
N ASP A 37 -3.98 -5.68 -2.31
CA ASP A 37 -3.39 -4.46 -2.87
C ASP A 37 -3.59 -3.26 -1.94
N GLN A 38 -4.79 -3.09 -1.39
CA GLN A 38 -5.08 -2.05 -0.41
C GLN A 38 -4.20 -2.19 0.86
N LYS A 39 -3.97 -3.42 1.35
CA LYS A 39 -3.03 -3.68 2.46
C LYS A 39 -1.62 -3.18 2.13
N TYR A 40 -1.08 -3.57 0.98
CA TYR A 40 0.24 -3.12 0.55
C TYR A 40 0.31 -1.59 0.38
N CYS A 41 -0.67 -0.96 -0.28
CA CYS A 41 -0.72 0.49 -0.42
C CYS A 41 -0.74 1.20 0.93
N THR A 42 -1.47 0.67 1.91
CA THR A 42 -1.54 1.23 3.27
C THR A 42 -0.18 1.13 3.96
N TYR A 43 0.50 -0.02 3.90
CA TYR A 43 1.82 -0.16 4.50
C TYR A 43 2.87 0.74 3.85
N LEU A 44 2.81 0.90 2.53
CA LEU A 44 3.71 1.79 1.79
C LEU A 44 3.44 3.26 2.12
N TYR A 45 2.17 3.65 2.23
CA TYR A 45 1.77 4.98 2.68
C TYR A 45 2.30 5.30 4.08
N LEU A 46 2.31 4.31 4.98
CA LEU A 46 2.90 4.38 6.31
C LEU A 46 4.43 4.31 6.32
N LYS A 47 5.07 4.35 5.14
CA LYS A 47 6.53 4.29 4.96
C LYS A 47 7.17 3.04 5.58
N MET A 48 6.44 1.93 5.63
CA MET A 48 7.00 0.66 6.05
C MET A 48 8.01 0.16 5.02
N THR A 49 9.17 -0.29 5.51
CA THR A 49 10.20 -0.88 4.66
C THR A 49 9.74 -2.22 4.08
N THR A 50 10.35 -2.63 2.96
CA THR A 50 10.12 -3.94 2.35
C THR A 50 10.24 -5.10 3.35
N LYS A 51 11.18 -5.01 4.31
CA LYS A 51 11.37 -6.02 5.36
C LYS A 51 10.21 -6.05 6.36
N GLN A 52 9.73 -4.89 6.80
CA GLN A 52 8.58 -4.80 7.71
C GLN A 52 7.29 -5.30 7.04
N ILE A 53 7.08 -4.97 5.76
CA ILE A 53 5.93 -5.46 5.00
C ILE A 53 5.99 -6.98 4.83
N ALA A 54 7.17 -7.52 4.49
CA ALA A 54 7.40 -8.95 4.36
C ALA A 54 7.08 -9.70 5.66
N GLN A 55 7.53 -9.18 6.80
CA GLN A 55 7.22 -9.72 8.13
C GLN A 55 5.72 -9.64 8.45
N ALA A 56 5.09 -8.49 8.21
CA ALA A 56 3.66 -8.27 8.52
C ALA A 56 2.72 -9.14 7.66
N LEU A 57 3.16 -9.53 6.46
CA LEU A 57 2.37 -10.36 5.55
C LEU A 57 2.83 -11.82 5.50
N HIS A 58 3.85 -12.20 6.28
CA HIS A 58 4.45 -13.53 6.27
C HIS A 58 4.85 -13.99 4.85
N VAL A 59 5.50 -13.10 4.10
CA VAL A 59 6.01 -13.37 2.74
C VAL A 59 7.49 -13.04 2.63
N GLU A 60 8.13 -13.52 1.57
CA GLU A 60 9.50 -13.15 1.26
C GLU A 60 9.63 -11.67 0.82
N PRO A 61 10.74 -10.99 1.16
CA PRO A 61 11.01 -9.62 0.71
C PRO A 61 10.98 -9.45 -0.82
N GLN A 62 11.36 -10.50 -1.56
CA GLN A 62 11.27 -10.49 -3.02
C GLN A 62 9.82 -10.41 -3.51
N SER A 63 8.89 -11.08 -2.83
CA SER A 63 7.46 -11.01 -3.14
C SER A 63 6.93 -9.59 -3.01
N VAL A 64 7.37 -8.86 -1.97
CA VAL A 64 7.01 -7.45 -1.78
C VAL A 64 7.50 -6.58 -2.95
N ARG A 65 8.72 -6.80 -3.45
CA ARG A 65 9.26 -6.06 -4.61
C ARG A 65 8.45 -6.31 -5.87
N MET A 66 8.10 -7.57 -6.14
CA MET A 66 7.23 -7.93 -7.27
C MET A 66 5.83 -7.31 -7.12
N PHE A 67 5.33 -7.24 -5.89
CA PHE A 67 4.05 -6.61 -5.60
C PHE A 67 4.06 -5.11 -5.87
N LYS A 68 5.14 -4.39 -5.49
CA LYS A 68 5.33 -2.97 -5.83
C LYS A 68 5.30 -2.75 -7.35
N TYR A 69 5.99 -3.61 -8.12
CA TYR A 69 5.95 -3.54 -9.58
C TYR A 69 4.53 -3.72 -10.13
N ARG A 70 3.79 -4.70 -9.61
CA ARG A 70 2.38 -4.91 -9.99
C ARG A 70 1.49 -3.71 -9.63
N LEU A 71 1.70 -3.11 -8.46
CA LEU A 71 0.95 -1.90 -8.06
C LEU A 71 1.21 -0.74 -9.03
N LYS A 72 2.46 -0.50 -9.45
CA LYS A 72 2.75 0.50 -10.49
C LYS A 72 1.92 0.28 -11.75
N GLN A 73 1.81 -0.96 -12.23
CA GLN A 73 0.97 -1.30 -13.38
C GLN A 73 -0.52 -1.04 -13.12
N LYS A 74 -1.03 -1.37 -11.93
CA LYS A 74 -2.43 -1.11 -11.55
C LYS A 74 -2.76 0.39 -11.45
N PHE A 75 -1.78 1.23 -11.16
CA PHE A 75 -1.90 2.69 -11.15
C PHE A 75 -1.52 3.34 -12.49
N GLY A 76 -1.07 2.55 -13.48
CA GLY A 76 -0.64 3.08 -14.77
C GLY A 76 0.60 3.96 -14.70
N LEU A 77 1.49 3.71 -13.72
CA LEU A 77 2.68 4.53 -13.50
C LEU A 77 3.83 4.11 -14.42
N ASP A 78 4.53 5.11 -14.94
CA ASP A 78 5.78 4.90 -15.67
C ASP A 78 6.89 4.35 -14.76
N LYS A 79 7.91 3.75 -15.37
CA LYS A 79 9.02 3.10 -14.65
C LYS A 79 9.74 4.04 -13.68
N GLU A 80 9.90 5.30 -14.09
CA GLU A 80 10.62 6.35 -13.35
C GLU A 80 9.81 6.91 -12.16
N VAL A 81 8.49 6.70 -12.13
CA VAL A 81 7.66 7.22 -11.04
C VAL A 81 7.84 6.36 -9.81
N ASP A 82 8.23 6.96 -8.69
CA ASP A 82 8.29 6.25 -7.42
C ASP A 82 6.87 5.97 -6.88
N LEU A 83 6.63 4.72 -6.49
CA LEU A 83 5.32 4.28 -6.03
C LEU A 83 4.98 4.85 -4.64
N GLU A 84 5.97 4.95 -3.75
CA GLU A 84 5.78 5.43 -2.38
C GLU A 84 5.50 6.94 -2.39
N ASP A 85 6.22 7.70 -3.21
CA ASP A 85 5.97 9.12 -3.44
C ASP A 85 4.60 9.35 -4.10
N PHE A 86 4.21 8.52 -5.07
CA PHE A 86 2.87 8.57 -5.65
C PHE A 86 1.79 8.37 -4.56
N LEU A 87 1.91 7.31 -3.76
CA LEU A 87 0.92 6.96 -2.73
C LEU A 87 0.81 8.02 -1.64
N THR A 88 1.92 8.62 -1.21
CA THR A 88 1.92 9.68 -0.19
C THR A 88 1.31 10.99 -0.67
N ASN A 89 1.27 11.21 -1.99
CA ASN A 89 0.66 12.37 -2.63
C ASN A 89 -0.78 12.14 -3.10
N ILE A 90 -1.40 11.00 -2.79
CA ILE A 90 -2.82 10.75 -3.11
C ILE A 90 -3.69 11.68 -2.26
N LYS A 91 -4.13 12.77 -2.90
CA LYS A 91 -5.12 13.73 -2.41
C LYS A 91 -6.45 13.56 -3.11
#